data_AF-A0A1G4V4S0-F1
#
_entry.id   AF-A0A1G4V4S0-F1
#
_cell.length_a   1.000
_cell.length_b   1.000
_cell.length_c   1.000
_cell.angle_alpha   90.00
_cell.angle_beta   90.00
_cell.angle_gamma   90.00
#
_symmetry.space_group_name_H-M   'P 1'
#
loop_
_entity.id
_entity.type
_entity.pdbx_description
1 polymer ?
#
loop_
_entity_poly.entity_id
_entity_poly.type
_entity_poly.pdbx_seq_one_letter_code
_entity_poly.pdbx_strand_id
1 'polypeptide(L)'
;MMLKRIIIFLLALFIYSCGSSSKVRTASVKSNKPKAAVVKKRPMAAVKQHTPEKPTQTKSEVLEATSKIAVTTEVVNNYISQYKETAKENMRKHGIPSSITLAQGILESGAGTGVLAQKANNHFGIKCHTGWNGDSVRHDDDAEQECFRKYELPSESYRDHSLFLTSRSRYAALFKLDKGDYISWAKGLRSAGYATDVKYPDKLIGLIERYELYKYDAEVLEGNYKPIAKVSDIPLDAKSYRVSQGDTLYSISKKFNLSVAELMQINNLPDNAISVGQIIKIKS
;
A
#
# COMPACT_ATOMS: atom_id res chain seq x y z
N MET A 1 -29.47 42.78 -6.71
CA MET A 1 -30.84 43.10 -7.19
C MET A 1 -31.04 42.39 -8.52
N MET A 2 -31.65 41.21 -8.50
CA MET A 2 -33.08 40.97 -8.70
C MET A 2 -33.50 41.12 -10.17
N LEU A 3 -33.82 40.00 -10.82
CA LEU A 3 -35.18 39.81 -11.32
C LEU A 3 -35.57 38.33 -11.38
N LYS A 4 -36.58 37.98 -10.59
CA LYS A 4 -37.35 36.73 -10.58
C LYS A 4 -38.47 36.82 -11.63
N ARG A 5 -38.93 35.65 -12.13
CA ARG A 5 -40.35 35.22 -12.38
C ARG A 5 -40.31 33.96 -13.30
N ILE A 6 -40.48 32.73 -12.78
CA ILE A 6 -41.74 31.98 -12.49
C ILE A 6 -42.61 31.80 -13.75
N ILE A 7 -42.90 30.55 -14.14
CA ILE A 7 -44.25 29.92 -14.21
C ILE A 7 -44.15 28.46 -14.71
N ILE A 8 -44.93 27.61 -14.03
CA ILE A 8 -45.16 26.17 -14.11
C ILE A 8 -46.12 25.85 -15.27
N PHE A 9 -45.99 24.69 -15.94
CA PHE A 9 -47.15 23.92 -16.40
C PHE A 9 -46.87 22.40 -16.43
N LEU A 10 -47.74 21.67 -15.73
CA LEU A 10 -47.90 20.22 -15.64
C LEU A 10 -49.04 19.77 -16.56
N LEU A 11 -49.16 18.44 -16.72
CA LEU A 11 -50.22 17.63 -17.36
C LEU A 11 -50.13 17.45 -18.89
N ALA A 12 -50.44 16.30 -19.49
CA ALA A 12 -50.67 14.93 -19.01
C ALA A 12 -50.80 14.00 -20.24
N LEU A 13 -50.39 12.73 -20.04
CA LEU A 13 -50.97 11.45 -20.50
C LEU A 13 -51.71 11.31 -21.86
N PHE A 14 -51.32 10.25 -22.58
CA PHE A 14 -52.15 9.17 -23.18
C PHE A 14 -51.21 8.34 -24.09
N ILE A 15 -51.23 7.01 -24.27
CA ILE A 15 -52.17 5.91 -24.00
C ILE A 15 -51.40 4.58 -24.12
N TYR A 16 -51.92 3.57 -23.43
CA TYR A 16 -51.64 2.13 -23.46
C TYR A 16 -51.64 1.46 -24.86
N SER A 17 -50.86 0.39 -25.02
CA SER A 17 -51.29 -0.81 -25.76
C SER A 17 -50.59 -2.08 -25.26
N CYS A 18 -51.40 -3.12 -25.03
CA CYS A 18 -51.06 -4.41 -24.43
C CYS A 18 -50.59 -5.45 -25.45
N GLY A 19 -49.64 -6.30 -25.01
CA GLY A 19 -49.75 -7.77 -25.00
C GLY A 19 -49.67 -8.58 -26.31
N SER A 20 -48.70 -9.50 -26.39
CA SER A 20 -48.97 -10.92 -26.64
C SER A 20 -47.75 -11.81 -26.37
N SER A 21 -48.04 -12.98 -25.81
CA SER A 21 -47.15 -14.06 -25.42
C SER A 21 -46.64 -14.88 -26.60
N SER A 22 -45.42 -15.42 -26.49
CA SER A 22 -45.12 -16.75 -27.02
C SER A 22 -44.10 -17.49 -26.14
N LYS A 23 -44.49 -18.71 -25.74
CA LYS A 23 -43.64 -19.76 -25.19
C LYS A 23 -42.74 -20.29 -26.31
N VAL A 24 -41.57 -20.86 -25.98
CA VAL A 24 -41.16 -22.25 -26.35
C VAL A 24 -39.70 -22.59 -26.00
N ARG A 25 -39.58 -23.72 -25.27
CA ARG A 25 -38.55 -24.79 -25.23
C ARG A 25 -37.14 -24.55 -24.67
N THR A 26 -36.98 -25.17 -23.51
CA THR A 26 -35.82 -25.84 -22.92
C THR A 26 -35.12 -26.84 -23.85
N ALA A 27 -33.79 -26.85 -23.85
CA ALA A 27 -32.97 -28.02 -24.17
C ALA A 27 -32.07 -28.34 -22.95
N SER A 28 -32.20 -29.56 -22.44
CA SER A 28 -31.46 -30.06 -21.28
C SER A 28 -30.12 -30.67 -21.70
N VAL A 29 -29.06 -30.33 -20.98
CA VAL A 29 -27.78 -31.05 -21.03
C VAL A 29 -27.76 -32.03 -19.85
N LYS A 30 -27.58 -33.31 -20.16
CA LYS A 30 -27.51 -34.43 -19.20
C LYS A 30 -26.25 -34.34 -18.34
N SER A 31 -26.40 -34.37 -17.01
CA SER A 31 -25.32 -34.72 -16.07
C SER A 31 -25.63 -36.04 -15.38
N ASN A 32 -24.82 -37.07 -15.66
CA ASN A 32 -24.87 -38.35 -14.96
C ASN A 32 -24.17 -38.25 -13.58
N LYS A 33 -24.86 -38.64 -12.52
CA LYS A 33 -24.27 -39.00 -11.21
C LYS A 33 -24.09 -40.52 -11.13
N PRO A 34 -22.96 -41.03 -10.61
CA PRO A 34 -22.91 -42.37 -10.04
C PRO A 34 -23.16 -42.38 -8.53
N LYS A 35 -23.72 -43.50 -8.08
CA LYS A 35 -24.21 -43.83 -6.73
C LYS A 35 -23.09 -44.20 -5.75
N ALA A 36 -23.41 -44.05 -4.47
CA ALA A 36 -22.65 -44.54 -3.33
C ALA A 36 -22.61 -46.08 -3.27
N ALA A 37 -21.47 -46.62 -2.84
CA ALA A 37 -21.34 -47.97 -2.30
C ALA A 37 -20.47 -47.94 -1.03
N VAL A 38 -21.02 -48.56 0.01
CA VAL A 38 -20.48 -48.85 1.33
C VAL A 38 -19.26 -49.78 1.23
N VAL A 39 -18.25 -49.67 2.12
CA VAL A 39 -17.55 -50.83 2.75
C VAL A 39 -16.51 -50.42 3.83
N LYS A 40 -16.77 -50.95 5.04
CA LYS A 40 -15.91 -51.45 6.15
C LYS A 40 -14.99 -50.53 6.99
N LYS A 41 -15.15 -50.73 8.32
CA LYS A 41 -14.34 -50.22 9.44
C LYS A 41 -13.22 -51.21 9.85
N ARG A 42 -12.22 -50.63 10.53
CA ARG A 42 -11.23 -51.14 11.54
C ARG A 42 -9.87 -51.67 11.06
N PRO A 43 -8.80 -51.63 11.91
CA PRO A 43 -8.53 -50.77 13.08
C PRO A 43 -7.12 -50.10 13.08
N MET A 44 -6.93 -49.20 14.05
CA MET A 44 -5.70 -48.46 14.38
C MET A 44 -4.51 -49.36 14.71
N ALA A 45 -3.33 -48.99 14.20
CA ALA A 45 -2.04 -49.38 14.76
C ALA A 45 -1.34 -48.10 15.27
N ALA A 46 -0.93 -48.13 16.54
CA ALA A 46 -0.29 -47.05 17.26
C ALA A 46 1.12 -46.77 16.72
N VAL A 47 1.43 -45.50 16.47
CA VAL A 47 2.80 -45.01 16.28
C VAL A 47 3.04 -43.82 17.21
N LYS A 48 4.23 -43.84 17.80
CA LYS A 48 4.65 -43.25 19.06
C LYS A 48 4.74 -41.72 19.03
N GLN A 49 4.53 -41.14 20.22
CA GLN A 49 4.78 -39.74 20.55
C GLN A 49 6.22 -39.32 20.23
N HIS A 50 6.36 -38.26 19.46
CA HIS A 50 7.51 -37.36 19.50
C HIS A 50 6.99 -35.92 19.65
N THR A 51 7.51 -35.23 20.65
CA THR A 51 7.52 -33.77 20.82
C THR A 51 8.94 -33.48 21.33
N PRO A 52 9.57 -32.33 21.05
CA PRO A 52 9.02 -31.10 20.44
C PRO A 52 9.85 -30.55 19.27
N GLU A 53 9.20 -29.94 18.27
CA GLU A 53 9.85 -28.89 17.48
C GLU A 53 9.07 -27.58 17.63
N LYS A 54 9.82 -26.56 18.05
CA LYS A 54 9.41 -25.19 18.34
C LYS A 54 9.02 -24.51 17.01
N PRO A 55 7.87 -23.83 16.88
CA PRO A 55 7.55 -23.11 15.67
C PRO A 55 8.51 -21.93 15.52
N THR A 56 9.25 -21.92 14.42
CA THR A 56 10.04 -20.77 13.97
C THR A 56 9.12 -19.56 13.84
N GLN A 57 9.36 -18.54 14.65
CA GLN A 57 8.66 -17.26 14.58
C GLN A 57 9.05 -16.56 13.26
N THR A 58 8.17 -16.64 12.27
CA THR A 58 8.23 -15.78 11.09
C THR A 58 8.02 -14.34 11.55
N LYS A 59 9.05 -13.50 11.36
CA LYS A 59 9.07 -12.10 11.79
C LYS A 59 8.05 -11.29 10.98
N SER A 60 6.99 -10.83 11.63
CA SER A 60 6.06 -9.84 11.07
C SER A 60 6.56 -8.44 11.41
N GLU A 61 6.84 -7.62 10.40
CA GLU A 61 7.04 -6.18 10.56
C GLU A 61 5.68 -5.48 10.44
N VAL A 62 5.39 -4.46 11.24
CA VAL A 62 4.14 -3.70 11.14
C VAL A 62 4.42 -2.41 10.39
N LEU A 63 3.96 -2.32 9.15
CA LEU A 63 3.86 -1.04 8.44
C LEU A 63 2.54 -0.41 8.88
N GLU A 64 2.61 0.76 9.50
CA GLU A 64 1.43 1.54 9.88
C GLU A 64 0.83 2.20 8.62
N ALA A 65 0.17 1.36 7.82
CA ALA A 65 -0.80 1.72 6.81
C ALA A 65 -2.21 1.65 7.44
N THR A 66 -3.21 2.26 6.81
CA THR A 66 -4.62 2.38 7.26
C THR A 66 -5.40 1.06 7.45
N SER A 67 -4.73 -0.07 7.66
CA SER A 67 -5.34 -1.32 8.12
C SER A 67 -4.34 -2.14 8.94
N LYS A 68 -4.75 -2.55 10.16
CA LYS A 68 -3.96 -3.30 11.15
C LYS A 68 -3.59 -4.73 10.70
N ILE A 69 -2.79 -4.87 9.66
CA ILE A 69 -2.18 -6.15 9.24
C ILE A 69 -0.66 -5.96 9.31
N ALA A 70 0.02 -6.84 10.04
CA ALA A 70 1.47 -6.84 10.09
C ALA A 70 2.03 -7.30 8.73
N VAL A 71 2.59 -6.38 7.96
CA VAL A 71 3.15 -6.61 6.61
C VAL A 71 4.58 -7.15 6.72
N THR A 72 4.78 -8.43 6.43
CA THR A 72 6.11 -9.05 6.48
C THR A 72 7.03 -8.56 5.36
N THR A 73 8.35 -8.68 5.55
CA THR A 73 9.36 -8.40 4.51
C THR A 73 9.10 -9.16 3.22
N GLU A 74 8.61 -10.39 3.31
CA GLU A 74 8.24 -11.21 2.15
C GLU A 74 7.08 -10.60 1.37
N VAL A 75 6.03 -10.13 2.07
CA VAL A 75 4.89 -9.43 1.44
C VAL A 75 5.35 -8.18 0.71
N VAL A 76 6.23 -7.38 1.33
CA VAL A 76 6.78 -6.18 0.69
C VAL A 76 7.62 -6.53 -0.54
N ASN A 77 8.48 -7.55 -0.47
CA ASN A 77 9.28 -7.98 -1.61
C ASN A 77 8.42 -8.51 -2.77
N ASN A 78 7.34 -9.23 -2.47
CA ASN A 78 6.37 -9.69 -3.47
C ASN A 78 5.67 -8.50 -4.14
N TYR A 79 5.26 -7.50 -3.36
CA TYR A 79 4.69 -6.25 -3.88
C TYR A 79 5.67 -5.52 -4.81
N ILE A 80 6.93 -5.37 -4.38
CA ILE A 80 7.97 -4.73 -5.20
C ILE A 80 8.18 -5.51 -6.50
N SER A 81 8.30 -6.84 -6.42
CA SER A 81 8.48 -7.69 -7.60
C SER A 81 7.32 -7.53 -8.60
N GLN A 82 6.09 -7.48 -8.09
CA GLN A 82 4.88 -7.34 -8.90
C GLN A 82 4.77 -5.97 -9.58
N TYR A 83 5.18 -4.89 -8.91
CA TYR A 83 4.89 -3.52 -9.36
C TYR A 83 6.10 -2.69 -9.81
N LYS A 84 7.33 -3.19 -9.68
CA LYS A 84 8.54 -2.43 -10.07
C LYS A 84 8.50 -1.93 -11.52
N GLU A 85 8.06 -2.76 -12.47
CA GLU A 85 8.00 -2.34 -13.88
C GLU A 85 6.92 -1.29 -14.12
N THR A 86 5.78 -1.40 -13.43
CA THR A 86 4.73 -0.37 -13.44
C THR A 86 5.25 0.97 -12.91
N ALA A 87 5.99 0.95 -11.79
CA ALA A 87 6.59 2.16 -11.22
C ALA A 87 7.65 2.77 -12.15
N LYS A 88 8.53 1.93 -12.73
CA LYS A 88 9.53 2.36 -13.74
C LYS A 88 8.88 3.01 -14.95
N GLU A 89 7.79 2.43 -15.45
CA GLU A 89 7.05 2.99 -16.57
C GLU A 89 6.39 4.34 -16.23
N ASN A 90 5.87 4.48 -15.01
CA ASN A 90 5.35 5.74 -14.52
C ASN A 90 6.45 6.79 -14.38
N MET A 91 7.64 6.42 -13.91
CA MET A 91 8.79 7.32 -13.85
C MET A 91 9.19 7.82 -15.24
N ARG A 92 9.24 6.94 -16.25
CA ARG A 92 9.53 7.34 -17.64
C ARG A 92 8.50 8.33 -18.18
N LYS A 93 7.22 8.07 -17.95
CA LYS A 93 6.10 8.88 -18.48
C LYS A 93 5.86 10.18 -17.72
N HIS A 94 6.05 10.18 -16.42
CA HIS A 94 5.57 11.24 -15.53
C HIS A 94 6.69 11.90 -14.71
N GLY A 95 7.89 11.32 -14.66
CA GLY A 95 9.06 11.93 -14.03
C GLY A 95 9.12 11.84 -12.51
N ILE A 96 8.23 11.07 -11.87
CA ILE A 96 8.29 10.77 -10.43
C ILE A 96 9.25 9.61 -10.23
N PRO A 97 10.20 9.65 -9.27
CA PRO A 97 11.09 8.53 -9.01
C PRO A 97 10.30 7.22 -8.78
N SER A 98 10.78 6.13 -9.37
CA SER A 98 10.19 4.80 -9.20
C SER A 98 10.25 4.38 -7.73
N SER A 99 11.35 4.73 -7.05
CA SER A 99 11.54 4.49 -5.62
C SER A 99 10.46 5.16 -4.77
N ILE A 100 10.14 6.42 -5.05
CA ILE A 100 9.07 7.19 -4.39
C ILE A 100 7.72 6.52 -4.64
N THR A 101 7.42 6.19 -5.90
CA THR A 101 6.14 5.57 -6.27
C THR A 101 5.94 4.23 -5.57
N LEU A 102 6.98 3.38 -5.52
CA LEU A 102 6.92 2.09 -4.83
C LEU A 102 6.81 2.27 -3.32
N ALA A 103 7.59 3.17 -2.71
CA ALA A 103 7.55 3.42 -1.28
C ALA A 103 6.19 3.94 -0.82
N GLN A 104 5.58 4.86 -1.56
CA GLN A 104 4.21 5.31 -1.30
C GLN A 104 3.23 4.16 -1.49
N GLY A 105 3.31 3.40 -2.59
CA GLY A 105 2.44 2.24 -2.80
C GLY A 105 2.53 1.24 -1.64
N ILE A 106 3.73 0.92 -1.16
CA ILE A 106 3.94 0.05 0.00
C ILE A 106 3.31 0.64 1.27
N LEU A 107 3.56 1.92 1.55
CA LEU A 107 3.09 2.57 2.76
C LEU A 107 1.57 2.76 2.78
N GLU A 108 0.97 3.27 1.70
CA GLU A 108 -0.45 3.60 1.65
C GLU A 108 -1.34 2.35 1.54
N SER A 109 -0.86 1.28 0.90
CA SER A 109 -1.65 0.06 0.70
C SER A 109 -1.31 -1.07 1.69
N GLY A 110 -0.36 -0.87 2.60
CA GLY A 110 0.21 -1.97 3.38
C GLY A 110 0.80 -3.06 2.48
N ALA A 111 1.59 -2.67 1.48
CA ALA A 111 2.10 -3.56 0.42
C ALA A 111 0.99 -4.41 -0.23
N GLY A 112 -0.13 -3.78 -0.55
CA GLY A 112 -1.26 -4.38 -1.25
C GLY A 112 -2.23 -5.17 -0.37
N THR A 113 -1.94 -5.35 0.92
CA THR A 113 -2.83 -6.11 1.83
C THR A 113 -3.96 -5.27 2.40
N GLY A 114 -3.96 -3.95 2.21
CA GLY A 114 -5.03 -3.07 2.66
C GLY A 114 -6.36 -3.38 1.96
N VAL A 115 -7.47 -3.21 2.69
CA VAL A 115 -8.82 -3.50 2.17
C VAL A 115 -9.11 -2.72 0.89
N LEU A 116 -8.71 -1.45 0.85
CA LEU A 116 -8.92 -0.59 -0.31
C LEU A 116 -8.12 -1.06 -1.53
N ALA A 117 -6.87 -1.48 -1.35
CA ALA A 117 -6.05 -2.03 -2.42
C ALA A 117 -6.64 -3.35 -2.94
N GLN A 118 -7.04 -4.27 -2.06
CA GLN A 118 -7.60 -5.57 -2.46
C GLN A 118 -8.96 -5.47 -3.16
N LYS A 119 -9.85 -4.58 -2.69
CA LYS A 119 -11.23 -4.50 -3.20
C LYS A 119 -11.41 -3.54 -4.37
N ALA A 120 -10.55 -2.53 -4.47
CA ALA A 120 -10.71 -1.45 -5.44
C ALA A 120 -9.48 -1.22 -6.31
N ASN A 121 -8.42 -2.03 -6.16
CA ASN A 121 -7.14 -1.83 -6.82
C ASN A 121 -6.57 -0.42 -6.59
N ASN A 122 -6.93 0.23 -5.48
CA ASN A 122 -6.50 1.59 -5.16
C ASN A 122 -5.37 1.54 -4.13
N HIS A 123 -4.14 1.59 -4.65
CA HIS A 123 -2.92 1.41 -3.87
C HIS A 123 -2.41 2.67 -3.17
N PHE A 124 -3.01 3.84 -3.47
CA PHE A 124 -2.52 5.14 -3.02
C PHE A 124 -3.57 5.94 -2.25
N GLY A 125 -4.69 5.31 -1.87
CA GLY A 125 -5.76 5.97 -1.11
C GLY A 125 -6.42 7.13 -1.86
N ILE A 126 -6.47 7.11 -3.20
CA ILE A 126 -6.95 8.28 -3.95
C ILE A 126 -8.47 8.40 -3.78
N LYS A 127 -8.89 9.49 -3.12
CA LYS A 127 -10.30 9.83 -2.91
C LYS A 127 -10.97 10.28 -4.21
N CYS A 128 -12.29 10.15 -4.27
CA CYS A 128 -13.09 10.75 -5.32
C CYS A 128 -12.98 12.27 -5.20
N HIS A 129 -12.68 12.94 -6.31
CA HIS A 129 -12.67 14.40 -6.38
C HIS A 129 -13.65 14.85 -7.46
N THR A 130 -13.96 16.14 -7.47
CA THR A 130 -14.80 16.75 -8.51
C THR A 130 -14.28 16.38 -9.89
N GLY A 131 -15.14 15.80 -10.73
CA GLY A 131 -14.80 15.33 -12.06
C GLY A 131 -14.38 13.85 -12.17
N TRP A 132 -14.32 13.11 -11.05
CA TRP A 132 -14.20 11.65 -11.12
C TRP A 132 -15.51 11.02 -11.59
N ASN A 133 -15.48 10.38 -12.76
CA ASN A 133 -16.63 9.71 -13.36
C ASN A 133 -16.44 8.18 -13.49
N GLY A 134 -15.33 7.65 -12.97
CA GLY A 134 -15.05 6.22 -12.96
C GLY A 134 -15.71 5.50 -11.79
N ASP A 135 -15.43 4.19 -11.69
CA ASP A 135 -15.87 3.35 -10.58
C ASP A 135 -15.42 3.92 -9.23
N SER A 136 -16.21 3.66 -8.18
CA SER A 136 -15.88 4.06 -6.81
C SER A 136 -16.30 3.01 -5.79
N VAL A 137 -15.71 3.09 -4.61
CA VAL A 137 -16.10 2.30 -3.43
C VAL A 137 -16.25 3.24 -2.23
N ARG A 138 -17.10 2.85 -1.27
CA ARG A 138 -17.20 3.50 0.04
C ARG A 138 -16.31 2.78 1.04
N HIS A 139 -15.50 3.53 1.76
CA HIS A 139 -14.61 3.02 2.80
C HIS A 139 -14.50 4.03 3.92
N ASP A 140 -14.42 3.54 5.16
CA ASP A 140 -14.23 4.40 6.33
C ASP A 140 -12.71 4.62 6.50
N ASP A 141 -12.28 5.88 6.51
CA ASP A 141 -10.85 6.26 6.64
C ASP A 141 -10.71 7.43 7.62
N ASP A 142 -10.78 8.68 7.14
CA ASP A 142 -10.83 9.87 8.01
C ASP A 142 -12.28 10.14 8.48
N ALA A 143 -13.24 9.83 7.61
CA ALA A 143 -14.67 9.92 7.89
C ALA A 143 -15.40 8.63 7.45
N GLU A 144 -16.62 8.45 7.98
CA GLU A 144 -17.47 7.34 7.56
C GLU A 144 -17.87 7.49 6.08
N GLN A 145 -17.81 6.37 5.37
CA GLN A 145 -18.27 6.21 3.99
C GLN A 145 -17.65 7.24 3.02
N GLU A 146 -16.36 7.51 3.17
CA GLU A 146 -15.62 8.30 2.19
C GLU A 146 -15.60 7.62 0.83
N CYS A 147 -15.65 8.42 -0.22
CA CYS A 147 -15.60 7.92 -1.60
C CYS A 147 -14.15 7.77 -2.03
N PHE A 148 -13.78 6.57 -2.46
CA PHE A 148 -12.49 6.28 -3.05
C PHE A 148 -12.66 5.81 -4.49
N ARG A 149 -11.69 6.20 -5.33
CA ARG A 149 -11.62 5.73 -6.71
C ARG A 149 -11.41 4.21 -6.73
N LYS A 150 -12.05 3.54 -7.67
CA LYS A 150 -11.88 2.11 -7.92
C LYS A 150 -11.39 1.91 -9.34
N TYR A 151 -10.50 0.94 -9.49
CA TYR A 151 -9.81 0.65 -10.74
C TYR A 151 -10.00 -0.82 -11.12
N GLU A 152 -9.91 -1.11 -12.41
CA GLU A 152 -9.96 -2.48 -12.92
C GLU A 152 -8.62 -3.18 -12.67
N LEU A 153 -7.51 -2.45 -12.85
CA LEU A 153 -6.15 -2.96 -12.65
C LEU A 153 -5.36 -2.09 -11.68
N PRO A 154 -4.47 -2.67 -10.84
CA PRO A 154 -3.57 -1.89 -10.00
C PRO A 154 -2.77 -0.83 -10.75
N SER A 155 -2.31 -1.13 -11.97
CA SER A 155 -1.54 -0.21 -12.81
C SER A 155 -2.26 1.10 -13.13
N GLU A 156 -3.60 1.10 -13.15
CA GLU A 156 -4.39 2.30 -13.34
C GLU A 156 -4.32 3.22 -12.11
N SER A 157 -4.28 2.66 -10.90
CA SER A 157 -4.08 3.45 -9.68
C SER A 157 -2.67 4.07 -9.62
N TYR A 158 -1.65 3.38 -10.13
CA TYR A 158 -0.29 3.93 -10.26
C TYR A 158 -0.27 5.10 -11.26
N ARG A 159 -0.94 4.93 -12.40
CA ARG A 159 -1.08 6.01 -13.38
C ARG A 159 -1.84 7.19 -12.81
N ASP A 160 -2.96 6.96 -12.12
CA ASP A 160 -3.77 8.02 -11.53
C ASP A 160 -3.03 8.74 -10.39
N HIS A 161 -2.23 8.02 -9.59
CA HIS A 161 -1.30 8.62 -8.64
C HIS A 161 -0.28 9.54 -9.34
N SER A 162 0.30 9.11 -10.45
CA SER A 162 1.21 9.94 -11.22
C SER A 162 0.53 11.18 -11.79
N LEU A 163 -0.70 11.04 -12.29
CA LEU A 163 -1.52 12.17 -12.74
C LEU A 163 -1.91 13.09 -11.58
N PHE A 164 -2.17 12.55 -10.40
CA PHE A 164 -2.50 13.29 -9.20
C PHE A 164 -1.37 14.26 -8.81
N LEU A 165 -0.12 13.79 -8.87
CA LEU A 165 1.06 14.59 -8.54
C LEU A 165 1.43 15.56 -9.67
N THR A 166 1.38 15.12 -10.93
CA THR A 166 1.76 15.97 -12.07
C THR A 166 0.75 17.09 -12.36
N SER A 167 -0.55 16.87 -12.14
CA SER A 167 -1.60 17.84 -12.47
C SER A 167 -1.81 18.95 -11.45
N ARG A 168 -1.33 18.79 -10.21
CA ARG A 168 -1.56 19.76 -9.14
C ARG A 168 -0.35 20.66 -8.94
N SER A 169 -0.57 21.96 -9.13
CA SER A 169 0.48 23.00 -9.04
C SER A 169 1.29 22.97 -7.74
N ARG A 170 0.68 22.58 -6.61
CA ARG A 170 1.36 22.44 -5.32
C ARG A 170 2.56 21.49 -5.34
N TYR A 171 2.57 20.51 -6.25
CA TYR A 171 3.68 19.56 -6.41
C TYR A 171 4.68 19.96 -7.49
N ALA A 172 4.44 21.05 -8.24
CA ALA A 172 5.27 21.41 -9.40
C ALA A 172 6.76 21.62 -9.07
N ALA A 173 7.07 22.05 -7.85
CA ALA A 173 8.45 22.22 -7.40
C ALA A 173 9.23 20.89 -7.31
N LEU A 174 8.54 19.76 -7.06
CA LEU A 174 9.17 18.43 -7.01
C LEU A 174 9.79 18.04 -8.34
N PHE A 175 9.12 18.39 -9.44
CA PHE A 175 9.56 18.04 -10.79
C PHE A 175 10.77 18.87 -11.27
N LYS A 176 11.25 19.82 -10.46
CA LYS A 176 12.51 20.55 -10.68
C LYS A 176 13.70 19.89 -9.97
N LEU A 177 13.44 18.94 -9.07
CA LEU A 177 14.47 18.18 -8.38
C LEU A 177 15.12 17.19 -9.35
N ASP A 178 16.31 16.72 -8.98
CA ASP A 178 16.93 15.60 -9.68
C ASP A 178 16.02 14.36 -9.58
N LYS A 179 15.88 13.62 -10.69
CA LYS A 179 14.97 12.48 -10.79
C LYS A 179 15.43 11.26 -9.97
N GLY A 180 16.69 11.24 -9.53
CA GLY A 180 17.20 10.24 -8.58
C GLY A 180 17.09 10.67 -7.11
N ASP A 181 16.69 11.93 -6.83
CA ASP A 181 16.71 12.50 -5.48
C ASP A 181 15.48 12.20 -4.65
N TYR A 182 15.34 10.92 -4.31
CA TYR A 182 14.26 10.43 -3.46
C TYR A 182 14.23 11.09 -2.08
N ILE A 183 15.36 11.57 -1.54
CA ILE A 183 15.40 12.24 -0.24
C ILE A 183 14.68 13.59 -0.32
N SER A 184 15.05 14.42 -1.31
CA SER A 184 14.39 15.71 -1.53
C SER A 184 12.95 15.54 -1.98
N TRP A 185 12.65 14.51 -2.78
CA TRP A 185 11.29 14.17 -3.16
C TRP A 185 10.41 13.81 -1.95
N ALA A 186 10.89 12.94 -1.04
CA ALA A 186 10.13 12.56 0.15
C ALA A 186 9.84 13.77 1.06
N LYS A 187 10.85 14.65 1.28
CA LYS A 187 10.69 15.89 2.05
C LYS A 187 9.75 16.88 1.36
N GLY A 188 9.86 17.01 0.05
CA GLY A 188 9.06 17.90 -0.76
C GLY A 188 7.60 17.46 -0.85
N LEU A 189 7.31 16.14 -0.90
CA LEU A 189 5.95 15.60 -0.88
C LEU A 189 5.22 16.03 0.39
N ARG A 190 5.86 15.87 1.56
CA ARG A 190 5.29 16.36 2.82
C ARG A 190 5.14 17.88 2.82
N SER A 191 6.17 18.62 2.39
CA SER A 191 6.14 20.09 2.38
C SER A 191 5.07 20.65 1.45
N ALA A 192 4.83 19.97 0.33
CA ALA A 192 3.74 20.25 -0.59
C ALA A 192 2.39 19.79 -0.04
N GLY A 193 2.35 19.05 1.07
CA GLY A 193 1.19 18.62 1.86
C GLY A 193 0.48 17.38 1.32
N TYR A 194 1.24 16.41 0.80
CA TYR A 194 0.73 15.07 0.51
C TYR A 194 0.27 14.34 1.78
N ALA A 195 1.05 14.47 2.87
CA ALA A 195 0.75 13.88 4.18
C ALA A 195 0.98 14.91 5.30
N THR A 196 0.20 14.79 6.37
CA THR A 196 0.35 15.63 7.59
C THR A 196 1.40 15.08 8.56
N ASP A 197 1.65 13.76 8.53
CA ASP A 197 2.63 13.08 9.38
C ASP A 197 4.03 13.69 9.23
N VAL A 198 4.61 14.14 10.35
CA VAL A 198 5.97 14.70 10.41
C VAL A 198 7.02 13.68 9.97
N LYS A 199 6.80 12.40 10.26
CA LYS A 199 7.72 11.30 9.95
C LYS A 199 7.51 10.73 8.54
N TYR A 200 6.57 11.26 7.75
CA TYR A 200 6.29 10.74 6.41
C TYR A 200 7.54 10.66 5.50
N PRO A 201 8.41 11.69 5.43
CA PRO A 201 9.65 11.61 4.65
C PRO A 201 10.57 10.48 5.14
N ASP A 202 10.73 10.34 6.45
CA ASP A 202 11.59 9.31 7.05
C ASP A 202 11.05 7.90 6.80
N LYS A 203 9.72 7.73 6.82
CA LYS A 203 9.04 6.47 6.45
C LYS A 203 9.35 6.09 5.00
N LEU A 204 9.21 7.03 4.06
CA LEU A 204 9.52 6.78 2.65
C LEU A 204 11.00 6.49 2.42
N ILE A 205 11.89 7.35 2.93
CA ILE A 205 13.34 7.17 2.84
C ILE A 205 13.75 5.81 3.42
N GLY A 206 13.20 5.46 4.58
CA GLY A 206 13.45 4.17 5.22
C GLY A 206 13.03 2.98 4.37
N LEU A 207 11.86 3.03 3.73
CA LEU A 207 11.43 1.99 2.78
C LEU A 207 12.34 1.92 1.55
N ILE A 208 12.69 3.07 0.97
CA ILE A 208 13.54 3.16 -0.22
C ILE A 208 14.93 2.58 0.03
N GLU A 209 15.53 2.90 1.17
CA GLU A 209 16.86 2.39 1.51
C GLU A 209 16.83 0.92 1.92
N ARG A 210 15.85 0.51 2.75
CA ARG A 210 15.70 -0.88 3.23
C ARG A 210 15.52 -1.87 2.09
N TYR A 211 14.68 -1.52 1.12
CA TYR A 211 14.36 -2.38 -0.02
C TYR A 211 15.11 -1.99 -1.29
N GLU A 212 16.10 -1.10 -1.15
CA GLU A 212 16.96 -0.61 -2.24
C GLU A 212 16.19 -0.14 -3.49
N LEU A 213 15.04 0.50 -3.29
CA LEU A 213 14.13 0.88 -4.38
C LEU A 213 14.75 1.90 -5.34
N TYR A 214 15.76 2.65 -4.88
CA TYR A 214 16.54 3.59 -5.69
C TYR A 214 17.27 2.90 -6.85
N LYS A 215 17.50 1.57 -6.80
CA LYS A 215 18.05 0.81 -7.93
C LYS A 215 17.15 0.89 -9.17
N TYR A 216 15.83 0.96 -8.98
CA TYR A 216 14.89 1.11 -10.08
C TYR A 216 14.91 2.51 -10.70
N ASP A 217 15.24 3.54 -9.92
CA ASP A 217 15.51 4.87 -10.47
C ASP A 217 16.76 4.85 -11.34
N ALA A 218 17.82 4.19 -10.85
CA ALA A 218 19.07 4.02 -11.59
C ALA A 218 18.87 3.24 -12.90
N GLU A 219 18.06 2.18 -12.89
CA GLU A 219 17.70 1.45 -14.11
C GLU A 219 16.94 2.31 -15.14
N VAL A 220 16.10 3.25 -14.68
CA VAL A 220 15.35 4.14 -15.59
C VAL A 220 16.22 5.29 -16.09
N LEU A 221 17.11 5.81 -15.26
CA LEU A 221 17.96 6.97 -15.57
C LEU A 221 19.26 6.58 -16.27
N GLU A 222 19.67 5.31 -16.16
CA GLU A 222 20.88 4.75 -16.76
C GLU A 222 22.11 5.64 -16.43
N GLY A 223 22.88 6.06 -17.44
CA GLY A 223 24.06 6.92 -17.28
C GLY A 223 23.77 8.31 -16.72
N ASN A 224 22.50 8.73 -16.62
CA ASN A 224 22.12 10.01 -16.02
C ASN A 224 21.81 9.90 -14.52
N TYR A 225 21.85 8.70 -13.95
CA TYR A 225 21.63 8.52 -12.52
C TYR A 225 22.78 9.15 -11.73
N LYS A 226 22.45 10.02 -10.78
CA LYS A 226 23.41 10.57 -9.82
C LYS A 226 23.22 9.86 -8.48
N PRO A 227 24.15 8.99 -8.06
CA PRO A 227 24.09 8.37 -6.75
C PRO A 227 24.06 9.44 -5.67
N ILE A 228 23.18 9.25 -4.70
CA ILE A 228 23.06 10.13 -3.54
C ILE A 228 23.61 9.38 -2.36
N ALA A 229 24.32 10.09 -1.47
CA ALA A 229 24.73 9.53 -0.19
C ALA A 229 23.48 9.03 0.55
N LYS A 230 23.42 7.72 0.80
CA LYS A 230 22.29 7.14 1.52
C LYS A 230 22.28 7.71 2.94
N VAL A 231 21.11 7.86 3.53
CA VAL A 231 21.00 8.23 4.94
C VAL A 231 21.65 7.15 5.82
N SER A 232 21.74 5.91 5.36
CA SER A 232 22.55 4.86 5.99
C SER A 232 24.03 5.17 6.12
N ASP A 233 24.57 5.97 5.21
CA ASP A 233 26.00 6.27 5.15
C ASP A 233 26.34 7.51 6.00
N ILE A 234 25.33 8.27 6.42
CA ILE A 234 25.48 9.39 7.35
C ILE A 234 25.73 8.82 8.76
N PRO A 235 26.84 9.20 9.42
CA PRO A 235 27.07 8.81 10.81
C PRO A 235 25.88 9.21 11.68
N LEU A 236 25.30 8.23 12.37
CA LEU A 236 24.20 8.49 13.29
C LEU A 236 24.69 9.24 14.52
N ASP A 237 23.81 10.05 15.11
CA ASP A 237 24.00 10.54 16.47
C ASP A 237 24.27 9.36 17.41
N ALA A 238 25.17 9.55 18.37
CA ALA A 238 25.54 8.52 19.35
C ALA A 238 24.35 8.03 20.20
N LYS A 239 23.22 8.75 20.18
CA LYS A 239 21.95 8.34 20.81
C LYS A 239 21.01 7.56 19.88
N SER A 240 21.41 7.24 18.65
CA SER A 240 20.58 6.57 17.66
C SER A 240 21.24 5.29 17.15
N TYR A 241 20.40 4.33 16.73
CA TYR A 241 20.83 3.06 16.18
C TYR A 241 19.98 2.70 14.96
N ARG A 242 20.65 2.22 13.91
CA ARG A 242 19.99 1.65 12.74
C ARG A 242 19.81 0.16 12.94
N VAL A 243 18.56 -0.28 12.97
CA VAL A 243 18.19 -1.69 13.03
C VAL A 243 18.87 -2.42 11.87
N SER A 244 19.62 -3.48 12.16
CA SER A 244 20.31 -4.30 11.17
C SER A 244 19.53 -5.58 10.91
N GLN A 245 19.86 -6.30 9.83
CA GLN A 245 19.26 -7.60 9.57
C GLN A 245 19.50 -8.54 10.75
N GLY A 246 18.42 -9.18 11.22
CA GLY A 246 18.47 -10.09 12.37
C GLY A 246 18.12 -9.44 13.71
N ASP A 247 18.16 -8.11 13.80
CA ASP A 247 17.82 -7.41 15.04
C ASP A 247 16.36 -7.66 15.49
N THR A 248 16.17 -7.53 16.79
CA THR A 248 14.90 -7.51 17.52
C THR A 248 15.00 -6.44 18.59
N LEU A 249 13.88 -5.92 19.11
CA LEU A 249 13.96 -5.00 20.25
C LEU A 249 14.75 -5.61 21.41
N TYR A 250 14.61 -6.92 21.64
CA TYR A 250 15.38 -7.64 22.66
C TYR A 250 16.89 -7.62 22.41
N SER A 251 17.35 -7.96 21.19
CA SER A 251 18.80 -7.96 20.88
C SER A 251 19.40 -6.57 21.01
N ILE A 252 18.65 -5.54 20.60
CA ILE A 252 19.05 -4.14 20.71
C ILE A 252 19.05 -3.70 22.19
N SER A 253 18.03 -4.07 22.96
CA SER A 253 17.94 -3.79 24.39
C SER A 253 19.17 -4.33 25.12
N LYS A 254 19.60 -5.55 24.81
CA LYS A 254 20.81 -6.15 25.35
C LYS A 254 22.07 -5.41 24.90
N LYS A 255 22.16 -5.03 23.63
CA LYS A 255 23.31 -4.31 23.07
C LYS A 255 23.56 -2.97 23.73
N PHE A 256 22.50 -2.25 24.09
CA PHE A 256 22.58 -0.89 24.66
C PHE A 256 22.24 -0.82 26.15
N ASN A 257 22.10 -1.97 26.80
CA ASN A 257 21.75 -2.09 28.22
C ASN A 257 20.48 -1.29 28.60
N LEU A 258 19.44 -1.43 27.78
CA LEU A 258 18.10 -0.89 28.00
C LEU A 258 17.10 -2.04 28.17
N SER A 259 16.00 -1.79 28.85
CA SER A 259 14.82 -2.66 28.76
C SER A 259 14.12 -2.48 27.42
N VAL A 260 13.41 -3.52 26.96
CA VAL A 260 12.55 -3.42 25.77
C VAL A 260 11.48 -2.33 25.97
N ALA A 261 10.93 -2.21 27.18
CA ALA A 261 9.95 -1.19 27.52
C ALA A 261 10.50 0.24 27.36
N GLU A 262 11.73 0.49 27.83
CA GLU A 262 12.39 1.80 27.64
C GLU A 262 12.63 2.09 26.15
N LEU A 263 13.13 1.11 25.38
CA LEU A 263 13.31 1.28 23.93
C LEU A 263 11.98 1.61 23.24
N MET A 264 10.90 0.91 23.55
CA MET A 264 9.58 1.20 23.00
C MET A 264 9.11 2.59 23.38
N GLN A 265 9.27 2.99 24.64
CA GLN A 265 8.83 4.28 25.16
C GLN A 265 9.56 5.45 24.49
N ILE A 266 10.89 5.41 24.39
CA ILE A 266 11.69 6.50 23.79
C ILE A 266 11.37 6.65 22.29
N ASN A 267 10.92 5.57 21.65
CA ASN A 267 10.61 5.53 20.21
C ASN A 267 9.12 5.65 19.87
N ASN A 268 8.23 5.68 20.87
CA ASN A 268 6.78 5.58 20.72
C ASN A 268 6.36 4.36 19.87
N LEU A 269 6.95 3.19 20.14
CA LEU A 269 6.59 1.95 19.43
C LEU A 269 5.34 1.31 20.08
N PRO A 270 4.29 1.00 19.30
CA PRO A 270 3.07 0.40 19.83
C PRO A 270 3.23 -1.08 20.18
N ASP A 271 4.22 -1.75 19.58
CA ASP A 271 4.51 -3.16 19.78
C ASP A 271 6.02 -3.45 19.60
N ASN A 272 6.37 -4.74 19.56
CA ASN A 272 7.76 -5.18 19.43
C ASN A 272 8.29 -5.20 17.99
N ALA A 273 7.48 -4.82 17.00
CA ALA A 273 7.87 -4.85 15.61
C ALA A 273 8.87 -3.73 15.34
N ILE A 274 10.01 -4.11 14.78
CA ILE A 274 10.99 -3.20 14.22
C ILE A 274 11.43 -3.73 12.87
N SER A 275 11.81 -2.80 12.00
CA SER A 275 12.21 -3.14 10.65
C SER A 275 13.67 -2.86 10.38
N VAL A 276 14.30 -3.68 9.54
CA VAL A 276 15.69 -3.44 9.09
C VAL A 276 15.84 -2.02 8.53
N GLY A 277 16.90 -1.31 8.86
CA GLY A 277 17.13 0.07 8.46
C GLY A 277 16.32 1.13 9.22
N GLN A 278 15.35 0.75 10.07
CA GLN A 278 14.66 1.68 10.95
C GLN A 278 15.66 2.34 11.91
N ILE A 279 15.58 3.66 12.06
CA ILE A 279 16.33 4.38 13.09
C ILE A 279 15.52 4.39 14.37
N ILE A 280 16.15 3.93 15.45
CA ILE A 280 15.60 3.97 16.80
C ILE A 280 16.54 4.75 17.71
N LYS A 281 15.97 5.50 18.64
CA LYS A 281 16.68 6.14 19.74
C LYS A 281 17.05 5.08 20.78
N ILE A 282 18.30 5.11 21.21
CA ILE A 282 18.88 4.23 22.23
C ILE A 282 19.31 5.03 23.48
N LYS A 283 18.96 6.32 23.52
CA LYS A 283 19.14 7.21 24.67
C LYS A 283 18.21 8.42 24.52
N SER A 284 17.68 8.92 25.63
CA SER A 284 16.92 10.19 25.68
C SER A 284 17.84 11.41 25.51
#